data_AF-A0A966W744-F1
#
_entry.id   AF-A0A966W744-F1
#
_cell.length_a   1.000
_cell.length_b   1.000
_cell.length_c   1.000
_cell.angle_alpha   90.00
_cell.angle_beta   90.00
_cell.angle_gamma   90.00
#
_symmetry.space_group_name_H-M   'P 1'
#
loop_
_entity.id
_entity.type
_entity.pdbx_description
1 polymer ?
#
loop_
_entity_poly.entity_id
_entity_poly.type
_entity_poly.pdbx_seq_one_letter_code
_entity_poly.pdbx_strand_id
1 'polypeptide(L)'
;MNDWPDFSFLPGTLDAFRALASTPDPVIVVTNQSGVGRGVLSASALEDIHERMVGAVTSSGGRIDAVIHCPHPPAISCACRKPEPGMFFSLASRFGVSLAQ
;
A
#
# COMPACT_ATOMS: atom_id res chain seq x y z
N MET A 1 -15.31 0.56 3.68
CA MET A 1 -14.22 -0.40 3.45
C MET A 1 -13.70 -0.88 4.79
N ASN A 2 -14.42 -1.85 5.34
CA ASN A 2 -14.01 -2.56 6.56
C ASN A 2 -13.63 -4.03 6.28
N ASP A 3 -13.81 -4.47 5.02
CA ASP A 3 -13.58 -5.83 4.55
C ASP A 3 -13.32 -5.85 3.02
N TRP A 4 -13.05 -7.04 2.47
CA TRP A 4 -12.79 -7.25 1.04
C TRP A 4 -13.99 -6.99 0.11
N PRO A 5 -15.24 -7.34 0.45
CA PRO A 5 -16.40 -7.01 -0.39
C PRO A 5 -16.58 -5.51 -0.70
N ASP A 6 -16.17 -4.63 0.22
CA ASP A 6 -16.15 -3.19 0.01
C ASP A 6 -15.01 -2.72 -0.93
N PHE A 7 -14.02 -3.57 -1.20
CA PHE A 7 -12.87 -3.22 -2.03
C PHE A 7 -13.19 -3.39 -3.51
N SER A 8 -12.88 -2.37 -4.30
CA SER A 8 -12.98 -2.41 -5.76
C SER A 8 -11.80 -1.71 -6.42
N PHE A 9 -11.23 -2.32 -7.45
CA PHE A 9 -10.28 -1.63 -8.31
C PHE A 9 -10.99 -0.58 -9.15
N LEU A 10 -10.38 0.61 -9.28
CA LEU A 10 -10.85 1.61 -10.22
C LEU A 10 -10.60 1.14 -11.66
N PRO A 11 -11.41 1.58 -12.65
CA PRO A 11 -11.18 1.27 -14.06
C PRO A 11 -9.73 1.54 -14.48
N GLY A 12 -9.10 0.59 -15.18
CA GLY A 12 -7.71 0.68 -15.65
C GLY A 12 -6.63 0.43 -14.60
N THR A 13 -6.97 0.22 -13.32
CA THR A 13 -5.95 0.01 -12.26
C THR A 13 -5.14 -1.25 -12.49
N LEU A 14 -5.78 -2.36 -12.85
CA LEU A 14 -5.08 -3.62 -13.15
C LEU A 14 -4.18 -3.47 -14.39
N ASP A 15 -4.63 -2.71 -15.39
CA ASP A 15 -3.85 -2.43 -16.60
C ASP A 15 -2.60 -1.61 -16.29
N ALA A 16 -2.71 -0.62 -15.40
CA ALA A 16 -1.58 0.15 -14.91
C ALA A 16 -0.56 -0.74 -14.17
N PHE A 17 -1.01 -1.64 -13.29
CA PHE A 17 -0.11 -2.58 -12.62
C PHE A 17 0.55 -3.57 -13.59
N ARG A 18 -0.16 -4.01 -14.64
CA ARG A 18 0.44 -4.82 -15.71
C ARG A 18 1.55 -4.06 -16.45
N ALA A 19 1.30 -2.79 -16.79
CA ALA A 19 2.30 -1.96 -17.45
C ALA A 19 3.55 -1.77 -16.55
N LEU A 20 3.33 -1.47 -15.26
CA LEU A 20 4.39 -1.29 -14.28
C LEU A 20 5.19 -2.58 -13.99
N ALA A 21 4.57 -3.76 -14.13
CA ALA A 21 5.27 -5.03 -13.91
C ALA A 21 6.46 -5.25 -14.86
N SER A 22 6.48 -4.57 -16.01
CA SER A 22 7.59 -4.63 -16.98
C SER A 22 8.79 -3.74 -16.62
N THR A 23 8.66 -2.86 -15.63
CA THR A 23 9.75 -1.97 -15.22
C THR A 23 10.72 -2.68 -14.26
N PRO A 24 11.99 -2.26 -14.22
CA PRO A 24 12.95 -2.76 -13.23
C PRO A 24 12.71 -2.20 -11.83
N ASP A 25 11.90 -1.13 -11.70
CA ASP A 25 11.66 -0.44 -10.45
C ASP A 25 10.66 -1.17 -9.54
N PRO A 26 10.83 -1.14 -8.21
CA PRO A 26 9.84 -1.67 -7.28
C PRO A 26 8.48 -0.96 -7.41
N VAL A 27 7.40 -1.75 -7.51
CA VAL A 27 6.01 -1.28 -7.54
C VAL A 27 5.42 -1.41 -6.14
N ILE A 28 5.23 -0.29 -5.44
CA ILE A 28 4.90 -0.29 -4.01
C ILE A 28 3.61 0.49 -3.74
N VAL A 29 2.74 -0.08 -2.91
CA VAL A 29 1.55 0.62 -2.39
C VAL A 29 1.88 1.28 -1.05
N VAL A 30 1.65 2.59 -0.95
CA VAL A 30 1.89 3.39 0.26
C VAL A 30 0.59 4.07 0.70
N THR A 31 0.04 3.70 1.87
CA THR A 31 -1.31 4.15 2.29
C THR A 31 -1.42 4.60 3.74
N ASN A 32 -2.35 5.51 4.05
CA ASN A 32 -2.71 5.89 5.41
C ASN A 32 -3.97 5.10 5.83
N GLN A 33 -3.84 4.10 6.69
CA GLN A 33 -4.92 3.23 7.15
C GLN A 33 -5.34 3.55 8.59
N SER A 34 -5.71 4.81 8.81
CA SER A 34 -6.13 5.30 10.14
C SER A 34 -7.35 4.60 10.75
N GLY A 35 -8.09 3.81 9.96
CA GLY A 35 -9.16 2.96 10.48
C GLY A 35 -8.66 1.95 11.52
N VAL A 36 -7.42 1.46 11.33
CA VAL A 36 -6.77 0.53 12.27
C VAL A 36 -6.52 1.20 13.62
N GLY A 37 -5.83 2.35 13.64
CA GLY A 37 -5.55 3.07 14.89
C GLY A 37 -6.80 3.69 15.55
N ARG A 38 -7.92 3.79 14.83
CA ARG A 38 -9.23 4.15 15.40
C ARG A 38 -10.04 2.96 15.91
N GLY A 39 -9.59 1.72 15.68
CA GLY A 39 -10.31 0.51 16.06
C GLY A 39 -11.57 0.20 15.24
N VAL A 40 -11.78 0.89 14.11
CA VAL A 40 -12.93 0.66 13.22
C VAL A 40 -12.63 -0.34 12.08
N LEU A 41 -11.37 -0.72 11.93
CA LEU A 41 -10.87 -1.76 11.04
C LEU A 41 -9.84 -2.58 11.83
N SER A 42 -9.93 -3.91 11.85
CA SER A 42 -8.90 -4.72 12.51
C SER A 42 -7.65 -4.80 11.64
N ALA A 43 -6.49 -4.99 12.27
CA ALA A 43 -5.25 -5.22 11.54
C ALA A 43 -5.33 -6.48 10.64
N SER A 44 -6.02 -7.52 11.11
CA SER A 44 -6.22 -8.76 10.33
C SER A 44 -7.12 -8.55 9.10
N ALA A 45 -8.18 -7.75 9.22
CA ALA A 45 -9.06 -7.44 8.09
C ALA A 45 -8.32 -6.59 7.04
N LEU A 46 -7.48 -5.64 7.50
CA LEU A 46 -6.62 -4.89 6.59
C LEU A 46 -5.62 -5.80 5.86
N GLU A 47 -5.03 -6.76 6.56
CA GLU A 47 -4.10 -7.72 5.96
C GLU A 47 -4.80 -8.59 4.91
N ASP A 48 -5.99 -9.14 5.19
CA ASP A 48 -6.78 -9.91 4.21
C ASP A 48 -7.10 -9.07 2.95
N ILE A 49 -7.44 -7.79 3.12
CA ILE A 49 -7.64 -6.88 1.97
C ILE A 49 -6.35 -6.73 1.16
N HIS A 50 -5.21 -6.53 1.82
CA HIS A 50 -3.92 -6.39 1.13
C HIS A 50 -3.51 -7.67 0.39
N GLU A 51 -3.63 -8.82 1.03
CA GLU A 51 -3.30 -10.12 0.42
C GLU A 51 -4.14 -10.38 -0.82
N ARG A 52 -5.46 -10.14 -0.76
CA ARG A 52 -6.36 -10.30 -1.90
C ARG A 52 -6.13 -9.27 -2.99
N MET A 53 -5.82 -8.02 -2.62
CA MET A 53 -5.45 -6.98 -3.58
C MET A 53 -4.20 -7.40 -4.35
N VAL A 54 -3.14 -7.83 -3.66
CA VAL A 54 -1.91 -8.32 -4.29
C VAL A 54 -2.21 -9.54 -5.16
N GLY A 55 -2.96 -10.52 -4.65
CA GLY A 55 -3.34 -11.71 -5.40
C GLY A 55 -4.11 -11.40 -6.69
N ALA A 56 -5.06 -10.45 -6.65
CA ALA A 56 -5.81 -10.01 -7.82
C ALA A 56 -4.91 -9.31 -8.85
N VAL A 57 -4.00 -8.45 -8.39
CA VAL A 57 -3.02 -7.78 -9.27
C VAL A 57 -2.09 -8.82 -9.92
N THR A 58 -1.52 -9.73 -9.15
CA THR A 58 -0.64 -10.79 -9.68
C THR A 58 -1.37 -11.72 -10.65
N SER A 59 -2.62 -12.09 -10.34
CA SER A 59 -3.44 -12.94 -11.23
C SER A 59 -3.78 -12.25 -12.56
N SER A 60 -3.81 -10.91 -12.57
CA SER A 60 -3.96 -10.13 -13.80
C SER A 60 -2.64 -9.97 -14.58
N GLY A 61 -1.50 -10.44 -14.06
CA GLY A 61 -0.17 -10.24 -14.67
C GLY A 61 0.52 -8.94 -14.25
N GLY A 62 0.01 -8.25 -13.23
CA GLY A 62 0.66 -7.12 -12.59
C GLY A 62 1.61 -7.53 -11.46
N ARG A 63 2.29 -6.55 -10.86
CA ARG A 63 3.23 -6.75 -9.75
C ARG A 63 2.99 -5.71 -8.65
N ILE A 64 3.04 -6.14 -7.39
CA ILE A 64 3.20 -5.28 -6.21
C ILE A 64 4.30 -5.92 -5.36
N ASP A 65 5.40 -5.21 -5.19
CA ASP A 65 6.60 -5.67 -4.47
C ASP A 65 6.52 -5.42 -2.97
N ALA A 66 5.73 -4.44 -2.55
CA ALA A 66 5.39 -4.22 -1.15
C ALA A 66 4.09 -3.42 -0.98
N VAL A 67 3.46 -3.62 0.17
CA VAL A 67 2.44 -2.74 0.71
C VAL A 67 2.93 -2.22 2.05
N ILE A 68 2.96 -0.91 2.25
CA ILE A 68 3.26 -0.28 3.54
C ILE A 68 2.12 0.67 3.91
N HIS A 69 1.79 0.69 5.20
CA HIS A 69 0.72 1.54 5.69
C HIS A 69 1.04 2.19 7.03
N CYS A 70 0.48 3.39 7.23
CA CYS A 70 0.45 4.03 8.54
C CYS A 70 -0.91 3.78 9.22
N PRO A 71 -0.97 3.11 10.38
CA PRO A 71 -2.23 2.86 11.08
C PRO A 71 -2.69 4.06 11.94
N HIS A 72 -1.84 5.07 12.14
CA HIS A 72 -2.09 6.12 13.13
C HIS A 72 -3.22 7.09 12.72
N PRO A 73 -4.10 7.47 13.67
CA PRO A 73 -5.07 8.52 13.45
C PRO A 73 -4.39 9.90 13.37
N PRO A 74 -5.06 10.92 12.77
CA PRO A 74 -4.46 12.25 12.60
C PRO A 74 -3.99 12.93 13.89
N ALA A 75 -4.61 12.61 15.02
CA ALA A 75 -4.26 13.17 16.33
C ALA A 75 -2.93 12.63 16.90
N ILE A 76 -2.38 11.56 16.34
CA ILE A 76 -1.14 10.94 16.80
C ILE A 76 0.02 11.41 15.91
N SER A 77 0.99 12.08 16.53
CA SER A 77 2.24 12.44 15.87
C SER A 77 3.07 11.18 15.60
N CYS A 78 3.41 10.95 14.32
CA CYS A 78 4.26 9.86 13.88
C CYS A 78 4.99 10.25 12.59
N ALA A 79 6.16 9.68 12.36
CA ALA A 79 6.95 9.96 11.15
C ALA A 79 6.43 9.25 9.88
N CYS A 80 5.51 8.29 10.03
CA CYS A 80 5.07 7.45 8.91
C CYS A 80 3.79 7.94 8.22
N ARG A 81 2.93 8.73 8.87
CA ARG A 81 1.66 9.19 8.30
C ARG A 81 1.92 10.22 7.20
N LYS A 82 1.53 9.93 5.96
CA LYS A 82 1.60 10.92 4.87
C LYS A 82 0.85 12.20 5.27
N PRO A 83 1.41 13.41 5.05
CA PRO A 83 2.53 13.70 4.16
C PRO A 83 3.95 13.49 4.73
N GLU A 84 4.11 13.00 5.97
CA GLU A 84 5.44 12.71 6.52
C GLU A 84 6.18 11.64 5.69
N PRO A 85 7.51 11.78 5.50
CA PRO A 85 8.27 10.97 4.55
C PRO A 85 8.72 9.60 5.11
N GLY A 86 8.44 9.27 6.36
CA GLY A 86 9.04 8.10 7.03
C GLY A 86 8.78 6.77 6.35
N MET A 87 7.59 6.57 5.75
CA MET A 87 7.34 5.36 4.94
C MET A 87 8.24 5.31 3.69
N PHE A 88 8.49 6.43 3.03
CA PHE A 88 9.37 6.48 1.86
C PHE A 88 10.82 6.17 2.24
N PHE A 89 11.34 6.73 3.34
CA PHE A 89 12.69 6.42 3.81
C PHE A 89 12.86 4.94 4.17
N SER A 90 11.85 4.33 4.79
CA SER A 90 11.84 2.90 5.09
C SER A 90 11.91 2.05 3.81
N LEU A 91 11.11 2.40 2.79
CA LEU A 91 11.09 1.70 1.51
C LEU A 91 12.40 1.90 0.73
N ALA A 92 12.93 3.11 0.70
CA ALA A 92 14.21 3.43 0.05
C ALA A 92 15.35 2.59 0.61
N SER A 93 15.43 2.50 1.95
CA SER A 93 16.40 1.62 2.61
C SER A 93 16.16 0.13 2.29
N ARG A 94 14.90 -0.33 2.30
CA ARG A 94 14.54 -1.73 2.01
C ARG A 94 14.89 -2.15 0.58
N PHE A 95 14.66 -1.28 -0.40
CA PHE A 95 14.83 -1.59 -1.82
C PHE A 95 16.12 -1.05 -2.43
N GLY A 96 16.98 -0.39 -1.63
CA GLY A 96 18.21 0.23 -2.12
C GLY A 96 17.98 1.36 -3.12
N VAL A 97 16.84 2.03 -3.04
CA VAL A 97 16.46 3.11 -3.96
C VAL A 97 16.92 4.45 -3.39
N SER A 98 17.57 5.26 -4.22
CA SER A 98 17.87 6.65 -3.86
C SER A 98 16.61 7.50 -4.01
N LEU A 99 16.26 8.26 -2.97
CA LEU A 99 15.18 9.26 -3.02
C LEU A 99 15.68 10.66 -3.41
N ALA A 100 16.92 10.76 -3.89
CA ALA A 100 17.45 12.03 -4.39
C ALA A 100 16.60 12.53 -5.55
N GLN A 101 16.22 13.81 -5.47
CA GLN A 101 15.60 14.55 -6.58
C GLN A 101 16.67 14.98 -7.57
#